data_AF-A0A3B9HEB0-F1
#
_entry.id   AF-A0A3B9HEB0-F1
#
_cell.length_a   1.000
_cell.length_b   1.000
_cell.length_c   1.000
_cell.angle_alpha   90.00
_cell.angle_beta   90.00
_cell.angle_gamma   90.00
#
_symmetry.space_group_name_H-M   'P 1'
#
loop_
_entity.id
_entity.type
_entity.pdbx_description
1 polymer ?
#
loop_
_entity_poly.entity_id
_entity_poly.type
_entity_poly.pdbx_seq_one_letter_code
_entity_poly.pdbx_strand_id
1 'polypeptide(L)'
;DNARSLISSVGKSRNSSYSISALKGPLDNERVIGGSHPSILGSGTLDWWPSLVRKTLWAPLGIKVVYQWLLLGLAVGVVMGGSQALSRSLFAQISPETRSGEFFSFFGFISRASSVFGPMLYIFVTGILDTRSAIFSILLIIVAGTIVLKWVDVDAGSRIAREEDQRIRKSF
;
A
#
# COMPACT_ATOMS: atom_id res chain seq x y z
N ASP A 1 11.52 5.98 45.55
CA ASP A 1 10.94 5.33 44.35
C ASP A 1 11.46 5.90 43.04
N ASN A 2 12.73 5.64 42.72
CA ASN A 2 13.35 6.06 41.46
C ASN A 2 12.73 5.36 40.23
N ALA A 3 12.14 4.18 40.44
CA ALA A 3 11.41 3.45 39.41
C ALA A 3 10.14 4.21 38.96
N ARG A 4 9.36 4.77 39.89
CA ARG A 4 8.16 5.57 39.58
C ARG A 4 8.51 6.86 38.85
N SER A 5 9.60 7.53 39.27
CA SER A 5 10.04 8.77 38.61
C SER A 5 10.51 8.52 37.18
N LEU A 6 11.20 7.40 36.92
CA LEU A 6 11.62 7.00 35.57
C LEU A 6 10.42 6.67 34.66
N ILE A 7 9.47 5.86 35.15
CA ILE A 7 8.25 5.50 34.42
C ILE A 7 7.45 6.77 34.07
N SER A 8 7.27 7.68 35.03
CA SER A 8 6.56 8.95 34.80
C SER A 8 7.32 9.89 33.85
N SER A 9 8.66 9.93 33.92
CA SER A 9 9.49 10.77 33.05
C SER A 9 9.45 10.32 31.59
N VAL A 10 9.43 9.00 31.36
CA VAL A 10 9.32 8.43 30.01
C VAL A 10 7.92 8.63 29.42
N GLY A 11 6.87 8.56 30.23
CA GLY A 11 5.51 8.87 29.78
C GLY A 11 5.26 10.34 29.50
N LYS A 12 5.94 11.24 30.22
CA LYS A 12 5.79 12.70 30.08
C LYS A 12 6.69 13.29 28.99
N SER A 13 7.76 12.58 28.61
CA SER A 13 8.64 12.99 27.52
C SER A 13 7.98 12.75 26.15
N ARG A 14 7.60 13.84 25.48
CA ARG A 14 6.97 13.81 24.15
C ARG A 14 7.88 13.23 23.04
N ASN A 15 9.20 13.21 23.24
CA ASN A 15 10.19 12.72 22.27
C ASN A 15 10.69 11.29 22.56
N SER A 16 10.13 10.60 23.54
CA SER A 16 10.55 9.23 23.84
C SER A 16 9.82 8.24 22.92
N SER A 17 10.58 7.53 22.08
CA SER A 17 10.09 6.42 21.25
C SER A 17 10.13 5.07 21.98
N TYR A 18 10.50 5.06 23.27
CA TYR A 18 10.62 3.84 24.08
C TYR A 18 9.34 3.52 24.83
N SER A 19 9.09 2.23 25.05
CA SER A 19 8.06 1.75 25.98
C SER A 19 8.73 1.08 27.18
N ILE A 20 8.17 1.31 28.36
CA ILE A 20 8.60 0.68 29.61
C ILE A 20 7.43 -0.13 30.15
N SER A 21 7.70 -1.40 30.44
CA SER A 21 6.79 -2.28 31.16
C SER A 21 7.47 -2.78 32.42
N ALA A 22 6.87 -2.52 33.58
CA ALA A 22 7.30 -3.13 34.83
C ALA A 22 6.74 -4.54 34.93
N LEU A 23 7.63 -5.52 35.11
CA LEU A 23 7.31 -6.92 35.36
C LEU A 23 7.75 -7.26 36.79
N LYS A 24 6.78 -7.60 37.64
CA LYS A 24 6.91 -7.98 39.06
C LYS A 24 7.27 -6.80 39.99
N GLY A 25 6.69 -6.79 41.20
CA GLY A 25 6.91 -5.78 42.25
C GLY A 25 5.70 -4.87 42.54
N PRO A 26 5.85 -3.76 43.28
CA PRO A 26 4.75 -2.85 43.66
C PRO A 26 4.15 -2.05 42.48
N LEU A 27 4.75 -2.16 41.30
CA LEU A 27 4.38 -1.48 40.05
C LEU A 27 4.13 -2.51 38.93
N ASP A 28 3.90 -3.77 39.30
CA ASP A 28 3.66 -4.84 38.34
C ASP A 28 2.50 -4.49 37.42
N ASN A 29 2.67 -4.73 36.12
CA ASN A 29 1.71 -4.42 35.06
C ASN A 29 1.52 -2.93 34.71
N GLU A 30 2.26 -1.99 35.32
CA GLU A 30 2.34 -0.62 34.78
C GLU A 30 3.12 -0.62 33.46
N ARG A 31 2.44 -0.18 32.39
CA ARG A 31 3.02 0.02 31.06
C ARG A 31 2.88 1.46 30.67
N VAL A 32 4.00 2.10 30.38
CA VAL A 32 4.04 3.47 29.89
C VAL A 32 4.73 3.47 28.54
N ILE A 33 4.04 4.06 27.57
CA ILE A 33 4.51 4.17 26.19
C ILE A 33 4.85 5.65 25.99
N GLY A 34 6.08 5.94 25.55
CA GLY A 34 6.52 7.30 25.28
C GLY A 34 5.74 7.95 24.13
N GLY A 35 5.59 9.28 24.17
CA GLY A 35 4.66 10.03 23.30
C GLY A 35 4.96 9.98 21.80
N SER A 36 6.18 9.62 21.37
CA SER A 36 6.56 9.47 19.96
C SER A 36 6.63 8.01 19.50
N HIS A 37 6.11 7.07 20.29
CA HIS A 37 6.13 5.65 19.94
C HIS A 37 5.22 5.37 18.72
N PRO A 38 5.69 4.64 17.68
CA PRO A 38 4.93 4.41 16.43
C PRO A 38 3.57 3.71 16.58
N SER A 39 3.32 3.10 17.74
CA SER A 39 2.06 2.41 18.05
C SER A 39 0.98 3.32 18.67
N ILE A 40 1.28 4.59 18.98
CA ILE A 40 0.27 5.54 19.43
C ILE A 40 -0.64 5.87 18.25
N LEU A 41 -1.94 5.60 18.42
CA LEU A 41 -2.98 6.01 17.50
C LEU A 41 -3.53 7.35 17.98
N GLY A 42 -3.39 8.42 17.19
CA GLY A 42 -3.99 9.73 17.50
C GLY A 42 -3.11 10.96 17.27
N SER A 43 -1.88 10.82 16.78
CA SER A 43 -0.97 11.95 16.51
C SER A 43 -0.84 12.31 15.02
N GLY A 44 -1.39 11.50 14.11
CA GLY A 44 -1.29 11.70 12.66
C GLY A 44 -2.54 12.30 12.02
N THR A 45 -2.35 13.09 10.95
CA THR A 45 -3.42 13.75 10.18
C THR A 45 -4.45 12.79 9.55
N LEU A 46 -4.10 11.51 9.38
CA LEU A 46 -4.95 10.48 8.77
C LEU A 46 -5.49 9.42 9.75
N ASP A 47 -5.35 9.61 11.07
CA ASP A 47 -5.76 8.61 12.07
C ASP A 47 -7.28 8.39 12.18
N TRP A 48 -8.07 9.29 11.60
CA TRP A 48 -9.54 9.17 11.57
C TRP A 48 -10.01 7.94 10.78
N TRP A 49 -9.32 7.55 9.70
CA TRP A 49 -9.76 6.44 8.86
C TRP A 49 -9.54 5.07 9.50
N PRO A 50 -8.32 4.72 10.00
CA PRO A 50 -8.12 3.46 10.72
C PRO A 50 -9.01 3.34 11.97
N SER A 51 -9.25 4.45 12.67
CA SER A 51 -10.14 4.45 13.83
C SER A 51 -11.61 4.26 13.45
N LEU A 52 -12.06 4.82 12.32
CA LEU A 52 -13.40 4.57 11.76
C LEU A 52 -13.58 3.09 11.38
N VAL A 53 -12.63 2.51 10.66
CA VAL A 53 -12.68 1.08 10.27
C VAL A 53 -12.65 0.19 11.52
N ARG A 54 -11.83 0.53 12.52
CA ARG A 54 -11.80 -0.20 13.81
C ARG A 54 -13.14 -0.16 14.53
N LYS A 55 -13.78 1.01 14.62
CA LYS A 55 -15.06 1.16 15.31
C LYS A 55 -16.22 0.52 14.55
N THR A 56 -16.22 0.62 13.22
CA THR A 56 -17.36 0.22 12.38
C THR A 56 -17.29 -1.24 11.94
N LEU A 57 -16.11 -1.72 11.60
CA LEU A 57 -15.91 -3.07 11.07
C LEU A 57 -15.37 -4.02 12.15
N TRP A 58 -14.22 -3.70 12.74
CA TRP A 58 -13.50 -4.66 13.59
C TRP A 58 -14.11 -4.84 14.98
N ALA A 59 -14.62 -3.77 15.60
CA ALA A 59 -15.22 -3.80 16.93
C ALA A 59 -16.51 -4.66 16.99
N PRO A 60 -17.49 -4.52 16.08
CA PRO A 60 -18.68 -5.37 16.10
C PRO A 60 -18.40 -6.82 15.69
N LEU A 61 -17.37 -7.05 14.86
CA LEU A 61 -16.98 -8.41 14.47
C LEU A 61 -16.34 -9.20 15.62
N GLY A 62 -15.74 -8.54 16.62
CA GLY A 62 -15.15 -9.22 17.78
C GLY A 62 -14.00 -10.19 17.45
N ILE A 63 -13.45 -10.12 16.25
CA ILE A 63 -12.44 -11.06 15.73
C ILE A 63 -11.06 -10.76 16.33
N LYS A 64 -10.31 -11.80 16.71
CA LYS A 64 -8.93 -11.68 17.20
C LYS A 64 -8.02 -11.01 16.16
N VAL A 65 -7.07 -10.21 16.62
CA VAL A 65 -6.12 -9.42 15.79
C VAL A 65 -5.47 -10.27 14.68
N VAL A 66 -5.09 -11.52 14.98
CA VAL A 66 -4.47 -12.43 13.99
C VAL A 66 -5.34 -12.65 12.76
N TYR A 67 -6.64 -12.91 12.95
CA TYR A 67 -7.56 -13.12 11.83
C TYR A 67 -7.84 -11.83 11.06
N GLN A 68 -7.81 -10.67 11.72
CA GLN A 68 -7.92 -9.37 11.04
C GLN A 68 -6.76 -9.19 10.04
N TRP A 69 -5.54 -9.50 10.47
CA TRP A 69 -4.36 -9.48 9.62
C TRP A 69 -4.43 -10.48 8.47
N LEU A 70 -4.90 -11.71 8.73
CA LEU A 70 -5.06 -12.72 7.69
C LEU A 70 -6.07 -12.31 6.62
N LEU A 71 -7.23 -11.78 7.03
CA LEU A 71 -8.26 -11.31 6.10
C LEU A 71 -7.77 -10.13 5.25
N LEU A 72 -7.09 -9.16 5.89
CA LEU A 72 -6.48 -8.03 5.17
C LEU A 72 -5.41 -8.51 4.18
N GLY A 73 -4.52 -9.41 4.61
CA GLY A 73 -3.48 -9.97 3.75
C GLY A 73 -4.06 -10.73 2.56
N LEU A 74 -5.11 -11.54 2.78
CA LEU A 74 -5.81 -12.25 1.71
C LEU A 74 -6.47 -11.28 0.73
N ALA A 75 -7.19 -10.27 1.23
CA ALA A 75 -7.85 -9.27 0.39
C ALA A 75 -6.84 -8.51 -0.48
N VAL A 76 -5.73 -8.04 0.12
CA VAL A 76 -4.64 -7.38 -0.59
C VAL A 76 -4.01 -8.32 -1.62
N GLY A 77 -3.75 -9.57 -1.25
CA GLY A 77 -3.18 -10.57 -2.16
C GLY A 77 -4.05 -10.85 -3.38
N VAL A 78 -5.36 -10.99 -3.19
CA VAL A 78 -6.32 -11.18 -4.28
C VAL A 78 -6.36 -9.96 -5.20
N VAL A 79 -6.43 -8.75 -4.65
CA VAL A 79 -6.45 -7.50 -5.44
C VAL A 79 -5.15 -7.32 -6.22
N MET A 80 -4.00 -7.55 -5.58
CA MET A 80 -2.69 -7.38 -6.20
C MET A 80 -2.42 -8.44 -7.29
N GLY A 81 -2.78 -9.70 -7.04
CA GLY A 81 -2.68 -10.78 -8.02
C GLY A 81 -3.64 -10.60 -9.20
N GLY A 82 -4.89 -10.24 -8.92
CA GLY A 82 -5.91 -9.98 -9.95
C GLY A 82 -5.52 -8.82 -10.86
N SER A 83 -5.06 -7.70 -10.30
CA SER A 83 -4.60 -6.55 -11.08
C SER A 83 -3.40 -6.87 -11.98
N GLN A 84 -2.45 -7.66 -11.46
CA GLN A 84 -1.27 -8.08 -12.23
C GLN A 84 -1.64 -9.02 -13.39
N ALA A 85 -2.59 -9.92 -13.20
CA ALA A 85 -3.10 -10.81 -14.24
C ALA A 85 -3.91 -10.04 -15.31
N LEU A 86 -4.79 -9.14 -14.88
CA LEU A 86 -5.61 -8.30 -15.77
C LEU A 86 -4.74 -7.41 -16.66
N SER A 87 -3.71 -6.76 -16.10
CA SER A 87 -2.80 -5.91 -16.88
C SER A 87 -2.11 -6.70 -18.00
N ARG A 88 -1.65 -7.92 -17.74
CA ARG A 88 -1.01 -8.77 -18.76
C ARG A 88 -1.99 -9.22 -19.84
N SER A 89 -3.20 -9.65 -19.44
CA SER A 89 -4.23 -10.07 -20.39
C SER A 89 -4.67 -8.92 -21.30
N LEU A 90 -4.83 -7.73 -20.73
CA LEU A 90 -5.21 -6.53 -21.47
C LEU A 90 -4.12 -6.13 -22.47
N PHE A 91 -2.86 -6.11 -22.03
CA PHE A 91 -1.73 -5.76 -22.87
C PHE A 91 -1.54 -6.74 -24.04
N ALA A 92 -1.76 -8.04 -23.81
CA ALA A 92 -1.69 -9.04 -24.86
C ALA A 92 -2.75 -8.84 -25.96
N GLN A 93 -3.95 -8.34 -25.63
CA GLN A 93 -5.02 -8.12 -26.60
C GLN A 93 -4.80 -6.91 -27.52
N ILE A 94 -4.04 -5.91 -27.05
CA ILE A 94 -3.74 -4.68 -27.78
C ILE A 94 -2.38 -4.72 -28.48
N SER A 95 -1.56 -5.74 -28.22
CA SER A 95 -0.25 -5.89 -28.87
C SER A 95 -0.41 -6.61 -30.21
N PRO A 96 0.09 -6.05 -31.34
CA PRO A 96 0.13 -6.77 -32.61
C PRO A 96 1.06 -7.98 -32.51
N GLU A 97 0.71 -9.09 -33.17
CA GLU A 97 1.49 -10.33 -33.16
C GLU A 97 2.85 -10.12 -33.83
N THR A 98 2.87 -9.37 -34.92
CA THR A 98 4.06 -9.10 -35.75
C THR A 98 5.15 -8.33 -35.03
N ARG A 99 4.81 -7.51 -34.02
CA ARG A 99 5.76 -6.73 -33.21
C ARG A 99 5.67 -7.02 -31.71
N SER A 100 5.09 -8.16 -31.35
CA SER A 100 4.86 -8.56 -29.96
C SER A 100 6.12 -8.44 -29.08
N GLY A 101 7.29 -8.83 -29.59
CA GLY A 101 8.56 -8.72 -28.85
C GLY A 101 8.95 -7.29 -28.44
N GLU A 102 8.70 -6.29 -29.28
CA GLU A 102 9.01 -4.89 -28.99
C GLU A 102 8.07 -4.33 -27.90
N PHE A 103 6.77 -4.59 -28.05
CA PHE A 103 5.74 -4.17 -27.10
C PHE A 103 5.92 -4.83 -25.73
N PHE A 104 6.17 -6.14 -25.68
CA PHE A 104 6.43 -6.85 -24.42
C PHE A 104 7.75 -6.41 -23.74
N SER A 105 8.78 -6.09 -24.52
CA SER A 105 10.03 -5.54 -23.99
C SER A 105 9.83 -4.16 -23.36
N PHE A 106 9.06 -3.29 -24.01
CA PHE A 106 8.69 -1.97 -23.48
C PHE A 106 7.83 -2.08 -22.21
N PHE A 107 6.83 -2.97 -22.20
CA PHE A 107 6.03 -3.27 -21.01
C PHE A 107 6.90 -3.72 -19.83
N GLY A 108 7.85 -4.63 -20.08
CA GLY A 108 8.81 -5.08 -19.07
C GLY A 108 9.70 -3.94 -18.54
N PHE A 109 10.17 -3.05 -19.41
CA PHE A 109 10.95 -1.87 -19.01
C PHE A 109 10.14 -0.93 -18.11
N ILE A 110 8.91 -0.57 -18.48
CA ILE A 110 8.02 0.27 -17.67
C ILE A 110 7.75 -0.38 -16.30
N SER A 111 7.48 -1.68 -16.29
CA SER A 111 7.23 -2.41 -15.04
C SER A 111 8.42 -2.37 -14.09
N ARG A 112 9.65 -2.48 -14.61
CA ARG A 112 10.87 -2.35 -13.80
C ARG A 112 11.05 -0.93 -13.31
N ALA A 113 10.83 0.08 -14.15
CA ALA A 113 10.89 1.48 -13.74
C ALA A 113 9.90 1.76 -12.60
N SER A 114 8.64 1.33 -12.74
CA SER A 114 7.61 1.49 -11.71
C SER A 114 7.98 0.83 -10.38
N SER A 115 8.70 -0.30 -10.41
CA SER A 115 9.15 -1.00 -9.20
C SER A 115 10.18 -0.21 -8.38
N VAL A 116 10.91 0.71 -9.03
CA VAL A 116 11.86 1.63 -8.39
C VAL A 116 11.13 2.89 -7.88
N PHE A 117 10.21 3.42 -8.68
CA PHE A 117 9.46 4.64 -8.31
C PHE A 117 8.58 4.46 -7.08
N GLY A 118 7.97 3.28 -6.88
CA GLY A 118 7.10 3.01 -5.73
C GLY A 118 7.80 3.20 -4.38
N PRO A 119 8.89 2.46 -4.10
CA PRO A 119 9.69 2.63 -2.89
C PRO A 119 10.29 4.02 -2.75
N MET A 120 10.77 4.62 -3.87
CA MET A 120 11.34 5.96 -3.85
C MET A 120 10.32 7.01 -3.39
N LEU A 121 9.11 6.96 -3.93
CA LEU A 121 8.02 7.84 -3.51
C LEU A 121 7.64 7.60 -2.06
N TYR A 122 7.54 6.33 -1.65
CA TYR A 122 7.24 5.99 -0.26
C TYR A 122 8.26 6.62 0.69
N ILE A 123 9.57 6.41 0.43
CA ILE A 123 10.65 6.98 1.24
C ILE A 123 10.55 8.50 1.27
N PHE A 124 10.35 9.14 0.12
CA PHE A 124 10.22 10.59 0.01
C PHE A 124 9.06 11.12 0.86
N VAL A 125 7.88 10.50 0.76
CA VAL A 125 6.71 10.91 1.54
C VAL A 125 6.89 10.62 3.02
N THR A 126 7.48 9.47 3.41
CA THR A 126 7.80 9.18 4.83
C THR A 126 8.90 10.06 5.40
N GLY A 127 9.76 10.64 4.56
CA GLY A 127 10.83 11.53 5.01
C GLY A 127 10.32 12.93 5.36
N ILE A 128 9.21 13.35 4.75
CA ILE A 128 8.58 14.67 4.94
C ILE A 128 7.36 14.57 5.86
N LEU A 129 6.61 13.47 5.78
CA LEU A 129 5.36 13.21 6.49
C LEU A 129 5.44 11.89 7.29
N ASP A 130 4.32 11.46 7.87
CA ASP A 130 4.21 10.20 8.60
C ASP A 130 4.07 8.98 7.67
N THR A 131 4.37 7.79 8.19
CA THR A 131 4.18 6.50 7.51
C THR A 131 2.75 6.32 6.96
N ARG A 132 1.74 6.79 7.69
CA ARG A 132 0.33 6.66 7.30
C ARG A 132 0.00 7.49 6.07
N SER A 133 0.53 8.71 6.00
CA SER A 133 0.42 9.59 4.82
C SER A 133 1.14 9.01 3.59
N ALA A 134 2.27 8.30 3.79
CA ALA A 134 2.95 7.64 2.69
C ALA A 134 2.12 6.50 2.08
N ILE A 135 1.48 5.68 2.92
CA ILE A 135 0.56 4.63 2.45
C ILE A 135 -0.62 5.26 1.69
N PHE A 136 -1.16 6.38 2.19
CA PHE A 136 -2.24 7.09 1.51
C PHE A 136 -1.82 7.67 0.16
N SER A 137 -0.59 8.16 0.02
CA SER A 137 -0.05 8.61 -1.28
C SER A 137 -0.03 7.49 -2.32
N ILE A 138 0.37 6.27 -1.92
CA ILE A 138 0.32 5.10 -2.81
C ILE A 138 -1.12 4.81 -3.23
N LEU A 139 -2.08 4.88 -2.29
CA LEU A 139 -3.50 4.71 -2.59
C LEU A 139 -3.99 5.73 -3.62
N LEU A 140 -3.59 7.01 -3.50
CA LEU A 140 -3.94 8.05 -4.48
C LEU A 140 -3.43 7.71 -5.88
N ILE A 141 -2.21 7.20 -6.02
CA ILE A 141 -1.67 6.76 -7.31
C ILE A 141 -2.45 5.59 -7.90
N ILE A 142 -2.82 4.61 -7.08
CA ILE A 142 -3.63 3.47 -7.51
C ILE A 142 -5.00 3.97 -8.02
N VAL A 143 -5.65 4.88 -7.30
CA VAL A 143 -6.92 5.47 -7.70
C VAL A 143 -6.78 6.28 -8.99
N ALA A 144 -5.76 7.13 -9.10
CA ALA A 144 -5.48 7.91 -10.29
C ALA A 144 -5.26 6.98 -11.51
N GLY A 145 -4.44 5.94 -11.37
CA GLY A 145 -4.21 4.94 -12.42
C GLY A 145 -5.49 4.21 -12.83
N THR A 146 -6.35 3.88 -11.85
CA THR A 146 -7.66 3.25 -12.10
C THR A 146 -8.60 4.17 -12.88
N ILE A 147 -8.60 5.47 -12.58
CA ILE A 147 -9.41 6.46 -13.31
C ILE A 147 -8.92 6.60 -14.75
N VAL A 148 -7.60 6.70 -14.94
CA VAL A 148 -7.00 6.78 -16.28
C VAL A 148 -7.36 5.54 -17.13
N LEU A 149 -7.37 4.36 -16.52
CA LEU A 149 -7.75 3.13 -17.22
C LEU A 149 -9.19 3.15 -17.75
N LYS A 150 -10.11 3.89 -17.12
CA LYS A 150 -11.50 4.03 -17.61
C LYS A 150 -11.61 4.76 -18.94
N TRP A 151 -10.59 5.53 -19.33
CA TRP A 151 -10.56 6.22 -20.62
C TRP A 151 -9.93 5.38 -21.74
N VAL A 152 -9.40 4.21 -21.44
CA VAL A 152 -8.76 3.34 -22.43
C VAL A 152 -9.82 2.46 -23.10
N ASP A 153 -9.99 2.65 -24.41
CA ASP A 153 -10.82 1.78 -25.26
C ASP A 153 -10.00 0.58 -25.73
N VAL A 154 -10.31 -0.57 -25.14
CA VAL A 154 -9.62 -1.85 -25.39
C VAL A 154 -9.98 -2.42 -26.77
N ASP A 155 -11.24 -2.28 -27.17
CA ASP A 155 -11.75 -2.85 -28.42
C ASP A 155 -11.17 -2.10 -29.63
N ALA A 156 -11.06 -0.78 -29.52
CA ALA A 156 -10.34 0.03 -30.51
C ALA A 156 -8.87 -0.38 -30.61
N GLY A 157 -8.19 -0.58 -29.47
CA GLY A 157 -6.81 -1.03 -29.43
C GLY A 157 -6.59 -2.39 -30.10
N SER A 158 -7.45 -3.37 -29.79
CA SER A 158 -7.36 -4.71 -30.40
C SER A 158 -7.64 -4.69 -31.90
N ARG A 159 -8.59 -3.85 -32.36
CA ARG A 159 -8.88 -3.69 -33.79
C ARG A 159 -7.67 -3.13 -34.55
N ILE A 160 -7.05 -2.07 -34.03
CA ILE A 160 -5.87 -1.45 -34.64
C ILE A 160 -4.71 -2.44 -34.70
N ALA A 161 -4.49 -3.23 -33.64
CA ALA A 161 -3.46 -4.26 -33.62
C ALA A 161 -3.65 -5.30 -34.74
N ARG A 162 -4.90 -5.77 -34.95
CA ARG A 162 -5.24 -6.72 -36.03
C ARG A 162 -5.07 -6.10 -37.42
N GLU A 163 -5.46 -4.83 -37.59
CA GLU A 163 -5.30 -4.13 -38.86
C GLU A 163 -3.82 -3.97 -39.24
N GLU A 164 -2.95 -3.65 -38.28
CA GLU A 164 -1.51 -3.54 -38.50
C GLU A 164 -0.89 -4.89 -38.86
N ASP A 165 -1.27 -5.98 -38.17
CA ASP A 165 -0.84 -7.33 -38.52
C ASP A 165 -1.26 -7.72 -39.94
N GLN A 166 -2.48 -7.36 -40.36
CA GLN A 166 -2.94 -7.60 -41.74
C GLN A 166 -2.18 -6.78 -42.78
N ARG A 167 -1.80 -5.53 -42.47
CA ARG A 167 -0.99 -4.70 -43.38
C ARG A 167 0.39 -5.29 -43.57
N ILE A 168 1.06 -5.66 -42.48
CA ILE A 168 2.40 -6.23 -42.52
C ILE A 168 2.38 -7.56 -43.28
N ARG A 169 1.41 -8.45 -43.00
CA ARG A 169 1.29 -9.74 -43.72
C ARG A 169 0.99 -9.59 -45.21
N LYS A 170 0.34 -8.51 -45.64
CA LYS A 170 0.06 -8.24 -47.06
C LYS A 170 1.24 -7.60 -47.80
N SER A 171 2.23 -7.06 -47.10
CA SER A 171 3.43 -6.48 -47.73
C SER A 171 4.54 -7.50 -47.96
N PHE A 172 4.34 -8.76 -47.55
CA PHE A 172 5.21 -9.91 -47.81
C PHE A 172 4.51 -10.88 -48.76
#